data_AF-A0A3P6TFX2-F1
#
_entry.id   AF-A0A3P6TFX2-F1
#
_cell.length_a   1.000
_cell.length_b   1.000
_cell.length_c   1.000
_cell.angle_alpha   90.00
_cell.angle_beta   90.00
_cell.angle_gamma   90.00
#
_symmetry.space_group_name_H-M   'P 1'
#
loop_
_entity.id
_entity.type
_entity.pdbx_description
1 polymer ?
#
loop_
_entity_poly.entity_id
_entity_poly.type
_entity_poly.pdbx_seq_one_letter_code
_entity_poly.pdbx_strand_id
1 'polypeptide(L)'
;ATGEALAFIYELGSETRPSFRLPNHQQIVEILDALCSDSSKTKAKKDKRAQRFTLRQVYSSIVQRDTPSITIKFNKEVLILDSCASKLLYDICCELLRGGIVRQLQYNELLRDLFDLGPVQEVDPVEKISKLARMAALDAASKHRNQMRGKQRDKRNVVL
;
A
#
# COMPACT_ATOMS: atom_id res chain seq x y z
N ALA A 1 9.11 -7.31 7.23
CA ALA A 1 8.85 -8.23 8.35
C ALA A 1 8.66 -7.50 9.69
N THR A 2 9.70 -7.20 10.49
CA THR A 2 9.51 -6.74 11.89
C THR A 2 8.73 -5.42 12.04
N GLY A 3 9.01 -4.42 11.20
CA GLY A 3 8.28 -3.14 11.27
C GLY A 3 6.80 -3.29 10.91
N GLU A 4 6.47 -4.14 9.94
CA GLU A 4 5.08 -4.38 9.52
C GLU A 4 4.31 -5.18 10.57
N ALA A 5 4.95 -6.18 11.18
CA ALA A 5 4.37 -6.89 12.32
C ALA A 5 4.10 -5.95 13.51
N LEU A 6 4.99 -4.98 13.75
CA LEU A 6 4.77 -3.95 14.76
C LEU A 6 3.55 -3.08 14.41
N ALA A 7 3.42 -2.61 13.17
CA ALA A 7 2.26 -1.85 12.72
C ALA A 7 0.96 -2.64 12.90
N PHE A 8 0.96 -3.93 12.55
CA PHE A 8 -0.16 -4.84 12.77
C PHE A 8 -0.56 -4.95 14.26
N ILE A 9 0.40 -5.07 15.18
CA ILE A 9 0.10 -5.10 16.62
C ILE A 9 -0.56 -3.80 17.10
N TYR A 10 -0.10 -2.65 16.60
CA TYR A 10 -0.71 -1.36 16.92
C TYR A 10 -2.14 -1.24 16.37
N GLU A 11 -2.37 -1.70 15.15
CA GLU A 11 -3.69 -1.74 14.51
C GLU A 11 -4.65 -2.61 15.32
N LEU A 12 -4.31 -3.86 15.58
CA LEU A 12 -5.12 -4.80 16.38
C LEU A 12 -5.40 -4.26 17.80
N GLY A 13 -4.38 -3.68 18.44
CA GLY A 13 -4.55 -3.06 19.74
C GLY A 13 -5.50 -1.87 19.70
N SER A 14 -5.47 -1.08 18.63
CA SER A 14 -6.35 0.09 18.44
C SER A 14 -7.82 -0.30 18.21
N GLU A 15 -8.08 -1.44 17.59
CA GLU A 15 -9.42 -2.03 17.45
C GLU A 15 -9.99 -2.45 18.81
N THR A 16 -9.14 -3.03 19.68
CA THR A 16 -9.56 -3.50 21.00
C THR A 16 -9.72 -2.36 22.00
N ARG A 17 -8.82 -1.37 21.97
CA ARG A 17 -8.81 -0.24 22.90
C ARG A 17 -8.51 1.07 22.17
N PRO A 18 -9.41 2.08 22.26
CA PRO A 18 -9.14 3.37 21.67
C PRO A 18 -7.88 3.98 22.29
N SER A 19 -6.98 4.48 21.43
CA SER A 19 -5.67 5.01 21.83
C SER A 19 -4.74 4.00 22.50
N PHE A 20 -4.82 2.74 22.06
CA PHE A 20 -3.82 1.74 22.36
C PHE A 20 -2.39 2.22 22.07
N ARG A 21 -1.51 1.97 23.03
CA ARG A 21 -0.07 2.22 22.97
C ARG A 21 0.62 1.14 23.78
N LEU A 22 1.76 0.68 23.29
CA LEU A 22 2.65 -0.20 24.05
C LEU A 22 3.33 0.60 25.19
N PRO A 23 3.73 -0.05 26.29
CA PRO A 23 4.40 0.63 27.41
C PRO A 23 5.64 1.43 27.01
N ASN A 24 6.37 0.94 26.00
CA ASN A 24 7.58 1.55 25.45
C ASN A 24 7.30 2.36 24.16
N HIS A 25 6.08 2.87 23.96
CA HIS A 25 5.68 3.58 22.74
C HIS A 25 6.66 4.71 22.36
N GLN A 26 7.08 5.53 23.32
CA GLN A 26 7.99 6.65 23.05
C GLN A 26 9.33 6.18 22.47
N GLN A 27 9.92 5.14 23.07
CA GLN A 27 11.17 4.54 22.59
C GLN A 27 11.01 3.94 21.19
N ILE A 28 9.86 3.30 20.92
CA ILE A 28 9.55 2.76 19.59
C ILE A 28 9.52 3.88 18.54
N VAL A 29 8.85 4.99 18.83
CA VAL A 29 8.75 6.14 17.92
C VAL A 29 10.12 6.73 17.63
N GLU A 30 10.97 6.91 18.64
CA GLU A 30 12.34 7.41 18.49
C GLU A 30 13.21 6.49 17.62
N ILE A 31 13.13 5.18 17.85
CA ILE A 31 13.84 4.18 17.05
C ILE A 31 13.35 4.21 15.59
N LEU A 32 12.03 4.26 15.37
CA LEU A 32 11.45 4.30 14.03
C LEU A 32 11.87 5.57 13.28
N ASP A 33 11.87 6.73 13.93
CA ASP A 33 12.28 8.00 13.32
C ASP A 33 13.77 7.97 12.92
N ALA A 34 14.63 7.50 13.81
CA ALA A 34 16.05 7.32 13.53
C ALA A 34 16.28 6.40 12.31
N LEU A 35 15.52 5.32 12.20
CA LEU A 35 15.62 4.38 11.08
C LEU A 35 14.99 4.93 9.78
N CYS A 36 13.96 5.78 9.85
CA CYS A 36 13.38 6.46 8.68
C CYS A 36 14.38 7.40 7.98
N SER A 37 15.33 7.91 8.76
CA SER A 37 16.39 8.83 8.35
C SER A 37 17.78 8.17 8.25
N ASP A 38 17.84 6.83 8.31
CA ASP A 38 19.10 6.08 8.29
C ASP A 38 19.99 6.48 7.11
N SER A 39 21.19 6.95 7.44
CA SER A 39 22.24 7.41 6.52
C SER A 39 23.51 6.56 6.62
N SER A 40 23.48 5.46 7.38
CA SER A 40 24.62 4.58 7.61
C SER A 40 25.21 4.06 6.29
N LYS A 41 26.55 3.97 6.24
CA LYS A 41 27.28 3.44 5.06
C LYS A 41 27.42 1.91 5.06
N THR A 42 27.05 1.25 6.15
CA THR A 42 27.22 -0.19 6.38
C THR A 42 26.30 -1.06 5.54
N LYS A 43 25.12 -0.56 5.16
CA LYS A 43 24.13 -1.30 4.34
C LYS A 43 24.18 -0.88 2.87
N ALA A 44 23.80 -1.79 1.97
CA ALA A 44 23.67 -1.51 0.55
C ALA A 44 22.63 -0.42 0.25
N LYS A 45 22.86 0.38 -0.80
CA LYS A 45 22.00 1.52 -1.16
C LYS A 45 20.56 1.10 -1.47
N LYS A 46 20.38 -0.02 -2.17
CA LYS A 46 19.05 -0.58 -2.52
C LYS A 46 18.27 -0.95 -1.26
N ASP A 47 18.90 -1.68 -0.35
CA ASP A 47 18.26 -2.20 0.86
C ASP A 47 17.90 -1.06 1.81
N LYS A 48 18.78 -0.07 1.99
CA LYS A 48 18.47 1.14 2.76
C LYS A 48 17.27 1.90 2.19
N ARG A 49 17.17 2.00 0.86
CA ARG A 49 16.03 2.67 0.21
C ARG A 49 14.73 1.92 0.49
N ALA A 50 14.73 0.60 0.34
CA ALA A 50 13.57 -0.24 0.62
C ALA A 50 13.18 -0.19 2.11
N GLN A 51 14.15 -0.35 3.02
CA GLN A 51 13.92 -0.28 4.46
C GLN A 51 13.33 1.07 4.89
N ARG A 52 13.91 2.20 4.44
CA ARG A 52 13.35 3.53 4.77
C ARG A 52 11.95 3.73 4.21
N PHE A 53 11.65 3.19 3.03
CA PHE A 53 10.31 3.26 2.47
C PHE A 53 9.31 2.54 3.38
N THR A 54 9.58 1.28 3.73
CA THR A 54 8.72 0.49 4.62
C THR A 54 8.60 1.12 6.01
N LEU A 55 9.71 1.55 6.61
CA LEU A 55 9.70 2.11 7.96
C LEU A 55 8.96 3.45 8.04
N ARG A 56 8.99 4.27 6.98
CA ARG A 56 8.17 5.49 6.93
C ARG A 56 6.68 5.17 6.90
N GLN A 57 6.27 4.13 6.16
CA GLN A 57 4.87 3.69 6.17
C GLN A 57 4.46 3.19 7.56
N VAL A 58 5.31 2.39 8.20
CA VAL A 58 5.09 1.91 9.58
C VAL A 58 5.01 3.08 10.57
N TYR A 59 5.91 4.05 10.46
CA TYR A 59 5.90 5.25 11.30
C TYR A 59 4.60 6.05 11.12
N SER A 60 4.18 6.29 9.88
CA SER A 60 2.90 6.96 9.58
C SER A 60 1.70 6.19 10.15
N SER A 61 1.66 4.87 9.99
CA SER A 61 0.60 4.04 10.57
C SER A 61 0.54 4.15 12.10
N ILE A 62 1.68 4.11 12.79
CA ILE A 62 1.72 4.12 14.26
C ILE A 62 1.49 5.52 14.84
N VAL A 63 2.11 6.56 14.26
CA VAL A 63 2.13 7.92 14.82
C VAL A 63 1.00 8.78 14.26
N GLN A 64 0.81 8.75 12.95
CA GLN A 64 -0.18 9.57 12.24
C GLN A 64 -1.54 8.87 12.16
N ARG A 65 -1.60 7.57 12.49
CA ARG A 65 -2.79 6.70 12.33
C ARG A 65 -3.28 6.65 10.89
N ASP A 66 -2.35 6.81 9.95
CA ASP A 66 -2.62 6.70 8.52
C ASP A 66 -2.55 5.24 8.10
N THR A 67 -3.69 4.67 7.72
CA THR A 67 -3.72 3.29 7.23
C THR A 67 -3.20 3.23 5.80
N PRO A 68 -2.21 2.37 5.49
CA PRO A 68 -1.71 2.23 4.13
C PRO A 68 -2.80 1.62 3.24
N SER A 69 -3.18 2.34 2.18
CA SER A 69 -4.05 1.80 1.13
C SER A 69 -3.21 1.37 -0.07
N ILE A 70 -3.25 0.08 -0.40
CA ILE A 70 -2.56 -0.50 -1.56
C ILE A 70 -3.60 -1.13 -2.48
N THR A 71 -3.56 -0.75 -3.75
CA THR A 71 -4.47 -1.28 -4.77
C THR A 71 -3.71 -2.22 -5.69
N ILE A 72 -4.09 -3.50 -5.70
CA ILE A 72 -3.51 -4.56 -6.51
C ILE A 72 -4.50 -4.94 -7.59
N LYS A 73 -4.16 -4.66 -8.85
CA LYS A 73 -5.00 -4.98 -10.00
C LYS A 73 -4.58 -6.32 -10.59
N PHE A 74 -5.54 -7.23 -10.78
CA PHE A 74 -5.32 -8.50 -11.46
C PHE A 74 -6.51 -8.82 -12.35
N ASN A 75 -6.26 -9.14 -13.63
CA ASN A 75 -7.31 -9.29 -14.65
C ASN A 75 -8.33 -8.12 -14.65
N LYS A 76 -9.61 -8.41 -14.42
CA LYS A 76 -10.73 -7.44 -14.32
C LYS A 76 -11.02 -7.04 -12.85
N GLU A 77 -10.29 -7.60 -11.91
CA GLU A 77 -10.54 -7.44 -10.48
C GLU A 77 -9.46 -6.59 -9.81
N VAL A 78 -9.82 -6.06 -8.64
CA VAL A 78 -8.95 -5.19 -7.86
C VAL A 78 -9.04 -5.61 -6.40
N LEU A 79 -7.92 -6.00 -5.83
CA LEU A 79 -7.76 -6.19 -4.39
C LEU A 79 -7.32 -4.87 -3.78
N ILE A 80 -8.08 -4.39 -2.80
CA ILE A 80 -7.74 -3.21 -2.01
C ILE A 80 -7.29 -3.72 -0.64
N LEU A 81 -6.05 -3.42 -0.29
CA LEU A 81 -5.51 -3.68 1.04
C LEU A 81 -5.57 -2.34 1.79
N ASP A 82 -6.49 -2.22 2.71
CA ASP A 82 -6.80 -1.00 3.46
C ASP A 82 -6.45 -1.12 4.95
N SER A 83 -5.72 -2.16 5.34
CA SER A 83 -5.25 -2.40 6.71
C SER A 83 -3.83 -2.96 6.74
N CYS A 84 -3.13 -2.77 7.86
CA CYS A 84 -1.82 -3.40 8.09
C CYS A 84 -1.95 -4.92 8.17
N ALA A 85 -3.06 -5.43 8.71
CA ALA A 85 -3.42 -6.84 8.77
C ALA A 85 -3.53 -7.45 7.36
N SER A 86 -4.40 -6.89 6.50
CA SER A 86 -4.60 -7.38 5.13
C SER A 86 -3.30 -7.29 4.31
N LYS A 87 -2.54 -6.22 4.49
CA LYS A 87 -1.23 -6.02 3.86
C LYS A 87 -0.21 -7.08 4.29
N LEU A 88 -0.09 -7.33 5.59
CA LEU A 88 0.82 -8.34 6.13
C LEU A 88 0.44 -9.74 5.66
N LEU A 89 -0.86 -10.05 5.66
CA LEU A 89 -1.38 -11.32 5.17
C LEU A 89 -1.04 -11.53 3.68
N TYR A 90 -1.26 -10.50 2.86
CA TYR A 90 -0.91 -10.53 1.45
C TYR A 90 0.59 -10.76 1.21
N ASP A 91 1.46 -10.12 1.98
CA ASP A 91 2.91 -10.34 1.87
C ASP A 91 3.29 -11.78 2.21
N ILE A 92 2.72 -12.35 3.28
CA ILE A 92 2.93 -13.77 3.65
C ILE A 92 2.47 -14.69 2.52
N CYS A 93 1.30 -14.43 1.93
CA CYS A 93 0.82 -15.16 0.77
C CYS A 93 1.77 -15.04 -0.42
N CYS A 94 2.34 -13.86 -0.67
CA CYS A 94 3.33 -13.65 -1.73
C CYS A 94 4.63 -14.43 -1.46
N GLU A 95 5.09 -14.52 -0.23
CA GLU A 95 6.28 -15.31 0.12
C GLU A 95 6.03 -16.82 -0.07
N LEU A 96 4.84 -17.29 0.34
CA LEU A 96 4.45 -18.69 0.23
C LEU A 96 4.19 -19.13 -1.22
N LEU A 97 3.40 -18.34 -1.95
CA LEU A 97 2.89 -18.66 -3.29
C LEU A 97 3.79 -18.12 -4.42
N ARG A 98 4.73 -17.22 -4.08
CA ARG A 98 5.68 -16.59 -5.01
C ARG A 98 4.97 -16.02 -6.24
N GLY A 99 5.43 -16.39 -7.44
CA GLY A 99 4.82 -15.93 -8.70
C GLY A 99 3.39 -16.43 -8.94
N GLY A 100 2.85 -17.29 -8.08
CA GLY A 100 1.50 -17.86 -8.20
C GLY A 100 0.39 -17.03 -7.56
N ILE A 101 0.69 -15.95 -6.83
CA ILE A 101 -0.33 -15.20 -6.05
C ILE A 101 -1.51 -14.75 -6.90
N VAL A 102 -1.27 -14.25 -8.12
CA VAL A 102 -2.33 -13.76 -9.01
C VAL A 102 -3.29 -14.87 -9.41
N ARG A 103 -2.77 -16.06 -9.74
CA ARG A 103 -3.59 -17.23 -10.08
C ARG A 103 -4.39 -17.68 -8.86
N GLN A 104 -3.79 -17.63 -7.68
CA GLN A 104 -4.43 -18.06 -6.44
C GLN A 104 -5.58 -17.13 -6.05
N LEU A 105 -5.41 -15.80 -6.16
CA LEU A 105 -6.50 -14.84 -5.97
C LEU A 105 -7.67 -15.03 -6.96
N GLN A 106 -7.42 -15.61 -8.13
CA GLN A 106 -8.46 -15.84 -9.15
C GLN A 106 -9.27 -17.09 -8.87
N TYR A 107 -8.60 -18.21 -8.55
CA TYR A 107 -9.24 -19.53 -8.58
C TYR A 107 -9.35 -20.20 -7.20
N ASN A 108 -8.73 -19.66 -6.15
CA ASN A 108 -8.74 -20.27 -4.83
C ASN A 108 -9.82 -19.61 -3.96
N GLU A 109 -10.93 -20.32 -3.76
CA GLU A 109 -12.06 -19.85 -2.94
C GLU A 109 -11.62 -19.41 -1.54
N LEU A 110 -10.74 -20.16 -0.88
CA LEU A 110 -10.26 -19.82 0.47
C LEU A 110 -9.50 -18.49 0.50
N LEU A 111 -8.66 -18.21 -0.50
CA LEU A 111 -7.98 -16.91 -0.57
C LEU A 111 -8.92 -15.78 -0.95
N ARG A 112 -9.96 -16.07 -1.73
CA ARG A 112 -10.96 -15.08 -2.08
C ARG A 112 -11.81 -14.70 -0.87
N ASP A 113 -12.19 -15.68 -0.06
CA ASP A 113 -12.88 -15.45 1.21
C ASP A 113 -12.00 -14.67 2.19
N LEU A 114 -10.71 -14.99 2.25
CA LEU A 114 -9.76 -14.32 3.15
C LEU A 114 -9.55 -12.83 2.83
N PHE A 115 -9.73 -12.44 1.57
CA PHE A 115 -9.59 -11.06 1.10
C PHE A 115 -10.93 -10.41 0.69
N ASP A 116 -12.05 -11.04 1.02
CA ASP A 116 -13.40 -10.57 0.69
C ASP A 116 -13.60 -10.24 -0.81
N LEU A 117 -12.98 -11.03 -1.70
CA LEU A 117 -13.07 -10.85 -3.16
C LEU A 117 -14.37 -11.41 -3.77
N GLY A 118 -15.18 -12.11 -2.98
CA GLY A 118 -16.38 -12.81 -3.46
C GLY A 118 -16.07 -14.07 -4.27
N PRO A 119 -17.06 -14.70 -4.93
CA PRO A 119 -16.88 -15.97 -5.62
C PRO A 119 -15.94 -15.86 -6.82
N VAL A 120 -15.37 -16.99 -7.24
CA VAL A 120 -14.52 -17.09 -8.44
C VAL A 120 -15.32 -16.61 -9.66
N GLN A 121 -14.78 -15.63 -10.38
CA GLN A 121 -15.40 -15.15 -11.61
C GLN A 121 -14.99 -16.05 -12.78
N GLU A 122 -15.97 -16.52 -13.55
CA GLU A 122 -15.69 -17.08 -14.88
C GLU A 122 -15.14 -15.96 -15.77
N VAL A 123 -13.95 -16.18 -16.33
CA VAL A 123 -13.28 -15.17 -17.15
C VAL A 123 -13.95 -15.15 -18.52
N ASP A 124 -15.05 -14.41 -18.64
CA ASP A 124 -15.67 -14.16 -19.93
C ASP A 124 -14.66 -13.48 -20.87
N PRO A 125 -14.64 -13.86 -22.15
CA PRO A 125 -13.71 -13.31 -23.14
C PRO A 125 -13.78 -11.78 -23.11
N VAL A 126 -12.60 -11.16 -23.11
CA VAL A 126 -12.41 -9.72 -22.95
C VAL A 126 -13.28 -8.97 -23.95
N GLU A 127 -14.28 -8.22 -23.46
CA GLU A 127 -14.91 -7.18 -24.27
C GLU A 127 -13.82 -6.18 -24.65
N LYS A 128 -13.53 -6.12 -25.95
CA LYS A 128 -12.50 -5.23 -26.48
C LYS A 128 -13.01 -3.80 -26.39
N ILE A 129 -12.59 -3.08 -25.35
CA ILE A 129 -12.78 -1.63 -25.28
C ILE A 129 -12.09 -1.01 -26.51
N SER A 130 -12.86 -0.22 -27.26
CA SER A 130 -12.34 0.52 -28.41
C SER A 130 -11.10 1.34 -28.01
N LYS A 131 -10.04 1.26 -28.84
CA LYS A 131 -8.81 2.05 -28.65
C LYS A 131 -9.12 3.54 -28.50
N LEU A 132 -10.10 4.04 -29.26
CA LEU A 132 -10.54 5.43 -29.22
C LEU A 132 -11.16 5.79 -27.87
N ALA A 133 -12.07 4.96 -27.36
CA ALA A 133 -12.73 5.17 -26.07
C ALA A 133 -11.72 5.19 -24.91
N ARG A 134 -10.76 4.24 -24.93
CA ARG A 134 -9.67 4.21 -23.94
C ARG A 134 -8.81 5.46 -24.00
N MET A 135 -8.47 5.94 -25.21
CA MET A 135 -7.65 7.14 -25.40
C MET A 135 -8.39 8.40 -24.91
N ALA A 136 -9.66 8.56 -25.25
CA ALA A 136 -10.49 9.66 -24.79
C ALA A 136 -10.59 9.72 -23.25
N ALA A 137 -10.77 8.57 -22.59
CA ALA A 137 -10.81 8.49 -21.13
C ALA A 137 -9.47 8.90 -20.48
N LEU A 138 -8.34 8.43 -21.05
CA LEU A 138 -7.01 8.79 -20.57
C LEU A 138 -6.70 10.27 -20.78
N ASP A 139 -7.09 10.86 -21.92
CA ASP A 139 -6.91 12.27 -22.24
C ASP A 139 -7.73 13.17 -21.32
N ALA A 140 -9.00 12.82 -21.09
CA ALA A 140 -9.85 13.53 -20.14
C ALA A 140 -9.24 13.52 -18.73
N ALA A 141 -8.79 12.36 -18.25
CA ALA A 141 -8.11 12.24 -16.96
C ALA A 141 -6.79 13.02 -16.92
N SER A 142 -6.02 13.04 -18.00
CA SER A 142 -4.78 13.80 -18.12
C SER A 142 -5.02 15.31 -18.07
N LYS A 143 -6.01 15.80 -18.83
CA LYS A 143 -6.43 17.20 -18.84
C LYS A 143 -6.89 17.64 -17.46
N HIS A 144 -7.72 16.84 -16.79
CA HIS A 144 -8.16 17.12 -15.42
C HIS A 144 -6.97 17.23 -14.44
N ARG A 145 -6.04 16.26 -14.46
CA ARG A 145 -4.82 16.32 -13.64
C ARG A 145 -3.97 17.55 -13.94
N ASN A 146 -3.84 17.94 -15.21
CA ASN A 146 -3.05 19.10 -15.61
C ASN A 146 -3.67 20.41 -15.10
N GLN A 147 -5.00 20.55 -15.18
CA GLN A 147 -5.73 21.70 -14.65
C GLN A 147 -5.58 21.81 -13.13
N MET A 148 -5.79 20.72 -12.40
CA MET A 148 -5.67 20.70 -10.94
C MET A 148 -4.24 21.01 -10.48
N ARG A 149 -3.24 20.42 -11.13
CA ARG A 149 -1.83 20.68 -10.79
C ARG A 149 -1.35 22.06 -11.24
N GLY A 150 -1.91 22.62 -12.33
CA GLY A 150 -1.59 23.95 -12.83
C GLY A 150 -1.72 25.02 -11.74
N LYS A 151 -2.76 24.92 -10.91
CA LYS A 151 -3.00 25.82 -9.76
C LYS A 151 -1.86 25.85 -8.74
N GLN A 152 -1.08 24.77 -8.63
CA GLN A 152 -0.01 24.62 -7.64
C GLN A 152 1.40 24.76 -8.25
N ARG A 153 1.53 24.89 -9.58
CA ARG A 153 2.85 24.90 -10.26
C ARG A 153 3.67 26.14 -9.94
N ASP A 154 3.01 27.28 -9.77
CA ASP A 154 3.67 28.55 -9.46
C ASP A 154 4.02 28.73 -7.97
N LYS A 155 3.82 27.71 -7.12
CA LYS A 155 4.12 27.79 -5.68
C LYS A 155 5.58 28.15 -5.36
N ARG A 156 6.51 27.93 -6.30
CA ARG A 156 7.93 28.26 -6.16
C ARG A 156 8.39 29.32 -7.17
N ASN A 157 7.47 29.94 -7.91
CA ASN A 157 7.81 31.03 -8.81
C ASN A 157 8.06 32.28 -7.97
N VAL A 158 9.26 32.85 -8.12
CA VAL A 158 9.57 34.18 -7.60
C VAL A 158 9.05 35.16 -8.65
N VAL A 159 7.84 35.67 -8.46
CA VAL A 159 7.34 36.78 -9.26
C VAL A 159 8.09 38.03 -8.78
N LEU A 160 8.96 38.57 -9.63
CA LEU A 160 9.59 39.88 -9.45
C LEU A 160 8.58 40.99 -9.73
#